data_AF-A0A810BEV2-F1
#
_entry.id   AF-A0A810BEV2-F1
#
_cell.length_a   1.000
_cell.length_b   1.000
_cell.length_c   1.000
_cell.angle_alpha   90.00
_cell.angle_beta   90.00
_cell.angle_gamma   90.00
#
_symmetry.space_group_name_H-M   'P 1'
#
loop_
_entity.id
_entity.type
_entity.pdbx_description
1 polymer ?
#
loop_
_entity_poly.entity_id
_entity_poly.type
_entity_poly.pdbx_seq_one_letter_code
_entity_poly.pdbx_strand_id
1 'polypeptide(L)'
;MAAAAALVGVALAGCTGEQFQKGYILPPGALEQIPIGASQDQVLIVMGTPSTVATLDGEVFYYISQRSERMVAFMNQRVVDQRVIAIYFDKNRRVRRLANYGLQDGKIFDFISRTTPTSGQEMSYLTPLFKLLSFN
;
A
#
# COMPACT_ATOMS: atom_id res chain seq x y z
N MET A 1 31.95 37.99 -20.03
CA MET A 1 31.55 37.74 -18.63
C MET A 1 30.04 37.58 -18.41
N ALA A 2 29.17 37.86 -19.40
CA ALA A 2 27.72 37.67 -19.26
C ALA A 2 27.23 36.24 -19.60
N ALA A 3 27.95 35.50 -20.44
CA ALA A 3 27.55 34.15 -20.87
C ALA A 3 27.64 33.09 -19.74
N ALA A 4 28.54 33.27 -18.78
CA ALA A 4 28.72 32.33 -17.67
C ALA A 4 27.58 32.41 -16.64
N ALA A 5 26.96 33.58 -16.46
CA ALA A 5 25.87 33.76 -15.50
C ALA A 5 24.55 33.13 -16.00
N ALA A 6 24.32 33.14 -17.32
CA ALA A 6 23.11 32.55 -17.90
C ALA A 6 23.08 31.01 -17.82
N LEU A 7 24.25 30.35 -17.91
CA LEU A 7 24.36 28.89 -17.80
C LEU A 7 24.08 28.36 -16.38
N VAL A 8 24.34 29.15 -15.34
CA VAL A 8 24.06 28.78 -13.95
C VAL A 8 22.57 28.86 -13.62
N GLY A 9 21.83 29.79 -14.23
CA GLY A 9 20.39 29.95 -13.99
C GLY A 9 19.54 28.77 -14.48
N VAL A 10 19.96 28.09 -15.55
CA VAL A 10 19.23 26.94 -16.12
C VAL A 10 19.47 25.65 -15.30
N ALA A 11 20.61 25.54 -14.62
CA ALA A 11 20.90 24.40 -13.74
C ALA A 11 20.04 24.38 -12.46
N LEU A 12 19.43 25.51 -12.10
CA LEU A 12 18.54 25.66 -10.94
C LEU A 12 17.05 25.41 -11.26
N ALA A 13 16.69 25.10 -12.50
CA ALA A 13 15.36 24.56 -12.85
C ALA A 13 15.25 23.07 -12.42
N GLY A 14 15.81 22.75 -11.25
CA GLY A 14 15.83 21.42 -10.66
C GLY A 14 14.43 21.00 -10.24
N CYS A 15 13.87 20.06 -11.00
CA CYS A 15 12.95 19.00 -10.59
C CYS A 15 12.24 19.19 -9.23
N THR A 16 11.20 20.01 -9.18
CA THR A 16 10.25 20.01 -8.06
C THR A 16 9.14 19.00 -8.36
N GLY A 17 9.48 17.71 -8.34
CA GLY A 17 8.48 16.64 -8.35
C GLY A 17 7.78 16.63 -6.99
N GLU A 18 6.49 16.93 -6.94
CA GLU A 18 5.74 16.87 -5.69
C GLU A 18 5.29 15.42 -5.46
N GLN A 19 5.79 14.82 -4.38
CA GLN A 19 5.34 13.51 -3.92
C GLN A 19 4.20 13.70 -2.92
N PHE A 20 3.01 13.21 -3.27
CA PHE A 20 1.84 13.20 -2.41
C PHE A 20 1.66 11.80 -1.82
N GLN A 21 1.92 11.66 -0.52
CA GLN A 21 1.62 10.42 0.20
C GLN A 21 0.29 10.59 0.95
N LYS A 22 -0.66 9.70 0.67
CA LYS A 22 -1.98 9.64 1.29
C LYS A 22 -2.16 8.33 2.06
N GLY A 23 -2.81 8.41 3.20
CA GLY A 23 -3.13 7.25 4.03
C GLY A 23 -2.05 6.91 5.04
N TYR A 24 -2.05 5.66 5.48
CA TYR A 24 -1.17 5.19 6.54
C TYR A 24 0.28 5.05 6.05
N ILE A 25 1.24 5.66 6.75
CA ILE A 25 2.66 5.53 6.42
C ILE A 25 3.24 4.43 7.30
N LEU A 26 3.61 3.32 6.67
CA LEU A 26 4.26 2.21 7.36
C LEU A 26 5.66 2.63 7.85
N PRO A 27 5.96 2.51 9.15
CA PRO A 27 7.33 2.68 9.64
C PRO A 27 8.23 1.57 9.09
N PRO A 28 9.46 1.86 8.66
CA PRO A 28 10.39 0.83 8.21
C PRO A 28 10.62 -0.20 9.34
N GLY A 29 10.46 -1.48 9.03
CA GLY A 29 10.63 -2.59 9.98
C GLY A 29 9.46 -2.86 10.92
N ALA A 30 8.33 -2.14 10.83
CA ALA A 30 7.17 -2.40 11.71
C ALA A 30 6.56 -3.79 11.49
N LEU A 31 6.56 -4.30 10.26
CA LEU A 31 6.03 -5.63 9.94
C LEU A 31 6.92 -6.76 10.46
N GLU A 32 8.23 -6.53 10.58
CA GLU A 32 9.19 -7.51 11.09
C GLU A 32 9.11 -7.62 12.62
N GLN A 33 8.69 -6.54 13.29
CA GLN A 33 8.46 -6.49 14.74
C GLN A 33 7.18 -7.21 15.18
N ILE A 34 6.33 -7.62 14.23
CA ILE A 34 5.08 -8.33 14.50
C ILE A 34 5.25 -9.80 14.09
N PRO A 35 5.73 -10.66 15.00
CA PRO A 35 5.80 -12.09 14.73
C PRO A 35 4.38 -12.68 14.66
N ILE A 36 4.27 -13.82 13.97
CA ILE A 36 3.06 -14.63 13.99
C ILE A 36 2.78 -15.05 15.44
N GLY A 37 1.54 -14.85 15.89
CA GLY A 37 1.10 -15.09 17.27
C GLY A 37 1.09 -13.86 18.17
N ALA A 38 1.59 -12.71 17.70
CA ALA A 38 1.48 -11.43 18.41
C ALA A 38 0.01 -11.09 18.74
N SER A 39 -0.22 -10.39 19.87
CA SER A 39 -1.56 -9.96 20.23
C SER A 39 -2.02 -8.79 19.36
N GLN A 40 -3.32 -8.66 19.19
CA GLN A 40 -3.92 -7.50 18.53
C GLN A 40 -3.48 -6.17 19.16
N ASP A 41 -3.41 -6.09 20.49
CA ASP A 41 -2.98 -4.87 21.19
C ASP A 41 -1.54 -4.50 20.85
N GLN A 42 -0.66 -5.50 20.70
CA GLN A 42 0.72 -5.28 20.28
C GLN A 42 0.78 -4.73 18.85
N VAL A 43 -0.06 -5.23 17.95
CA VAL A 43 -0.18 -4.68 16.58
C VAL A 43 -0.64 -3.23 16.63
N LEU A 44 -1.62 -2.88 17.46
CA LEU A 44 -2.08 -1.50 17.62
C LEU A 44 -1.00 -0.59 18.22
N ILE A 45 -0.13 -1.10 19.10
CA ILE A 45 0.99 -0.32 19.65
C ILE A 45 2.06 -0.05 18.57
N VAL A 46 2.38 -1.06 17.76
CA VAL A 46 3.45 -0.96 16.76
C VAL A 46 2.97 -0.24 15.49
N MET A 47 1.78 -0.57 15.01
CA MET A 47 1.22 -0.09 13.75
C MET A 47 0.18 1.02 13.95
N GLY A 48 -0.36 1.23 15.15
CA GLY A 48 -1.44 2.20 15.36
C GLY A 48 -2.80 1.72 14.81
N THR A 49 -3.73 2.66 14.75
CA THR A 49 -5.12 2.40 14.33
C THR A 49 -5.18 1.99 12.86
N PRO A 50 -5.85 0.87 12.53
CA PRO A 50 -6.01 0.44 11.15
C PRO A 50 -6.87 1.43 10.35
N SER A 51 -6.67 1.44 9.02
CA SER A 51 -7.51 2.24 8.12
C SER A 51 -8.91 1.64 7.97
N THR A 52 -9.03 0.31 8.02
CA THR A 52 -10.31 -0.40 7.94
C THR A 52 -10.20 -1.72 8.68
N VAL A 53 -11.29 -2.14 9.31
CA VAL A 53 -11.43 -3.45 9.95
C VAL A 53 -12.46 -4.28 9.18
N ALA A 54 -12.15 -5.55 8.93
CA ALA A 54 -13.13 -6.51 8.42
C ALA A 54 -13.22 -7.71 9.36
N THR A 55 -14.41 -8.28 9.50
CA THR A 55 -14.71 -9.37 10.45
C THR A 55 -15.09 -10.68 9.75
N LEU A 56 -14.78 -10.84 8.46
CA LEU A 56 -15.13 -12.02 7.68
C LEU A 56 -14.21 -13.19 8.06
N ASP A 57 -14.76 -14.21 8.75
CA ASP A 57 -14.08 -15.41 9.27
C ASP A 57 -12.95 -15.18 10.31
N GLY A 58 -12.93 -13.99 10.90
CA GLY A 58 -11.94 -13.52 11.87
C GLY A 58 -11.79 -12.02 11.78
N GLU A 59 -11.09 -11.41 12.73
CA GLU A 59 -10.78 -9.98 12.66
C GLU A 59 -9.59 -9.77 11.70
N VAL A 60 -9.68 -8.79 10.81
CA VAL A 60 -8.62 -8.46 9.84
C VAL A 60 -8.41 -6.96 9.83
N PHE A 61 -7.17 -6.53 10.03
CA PHE A 61 -6.78 -5.13 9.97
C PHE A 61 -6.18 -4.80 8.62
N TYR A 62 -6.73 -3.79 7.96
CA TYR A 62 -6.25 -3.27 6.69
C TYR A 62 -5.57 -1.92 6.92
N TYR A 63 -4.30 -1.83 6.51
CA TYR A 63 -3.55 -0.58 6.42
C TYR A 63 -3.33 -0.29 4.95
N ILE A 64 -3.94 0.78 4.46
CA ILE A 64 -3.89 1.17 3.05
C ILE A 64 -3.05 2.45 2.94
N SER A 65 -2.03 2.40 2.09
CA SER A 65 -1.17 3.53 1.77
C SER A 65 -1.14 3.75 0.27
N GLN A 66 -1.22 5.01 -0.15
CA GLN A 66 -1.12 5.40 -1.54
C GLN A 66 -0.09 6.51 -1.67
N ARG A 67 0.94 6.29 -2.49
CA ARG A 67 1.89 7.31 -2.92
C ARG A 67 1.58 7.67 -4.35
N SER A 68 1.32 8.94 -4.57
CA SER A 68 1.19 9.50 -5.91
C SER A 68 2.27 10.54 -6.12
N GLU A 69 2.74 10.66 -7.35
CA GLU A 69 3.75 11.64 -7.70
C GLU A 69 3.24 12.51 -8.83
N ARG A 70 3.60 13.80 -8.76
CA ARG A 70 3.35 14.78 -9.81
C ARG A 70 4.69 15.34 -10.25
N MET A 71 5.14 14.93 -11.44
CA MET A 71 6.43 15.36 -12.00
C MET A 71 6.44 16.84 -12.41
N VAL A 72 5.29 17.39 -12.82
CA VAL A 72 5.12 18.81 -13.19
C VAL A 72 3.77 19.31 -12.70
N ALA A 73 3.70 20.55 -12.21
CA ALA A 73 2.50 21.11 -11.55
C ALA A 73 1.22 21.07 -12.41
N PHE A 74 1.35 21.06 -13.74
CA PHE A 74 0.25 21.04 -14.72
C PHE A 74 -0.19 19.63 -15.18
N MET A 75 0.52 18.56 -14.80
CA MET A 75 0.19 17.19 -15.19
C MET A 75 -0.64 16.48 -14.12
N ASN A 76 -1.52 15.57 -14.53
CA ASN A 76 -2.31 14.77 -13.61
C ASN A 76 -1.41 13.92 -12.71
N GLN A 77 -1.74 13.93 -11.41
CA GLN A 77 -1.12 13.11 -10.39
C GLN A 77 -1.25 11.62 -10.77
N ARG A 78 -0.14 10.90 -10.91
CA ARG A 78 -0.15 9.45 -11.13
C ARG A 78 0.09 8.73 -9.81
N VAL A 79 -0.70 7.69 -9.54
CA VAL A 79 -0.45 6.77 -8.42
C VAL A 79 0.78 5.95 -8.78
N VAL A 80 1.86 6.10 -8.02
CA VAL A 80 3.14 5.44 -8.26
C VAL A 80 3.27 4.18 -7.40
N ASP A 81 2.76 4.22 -6.17
CA ASP A 81 2.74 3.05 -5.28
C ASP A 81 1.40 2.99 -4.55
N GLN A 82 0.80 1.81 -4.50
CA GLN A 82 -0.31 1.53 -3.60
C GLN A 82 0.01 0.24 -2.87
N ARG A 83 -0.07 0.32 -1.54
CA ARG A 83 0.25 -0.79 -0.64
C ARG A 83 -0.90 -1.05 0.29
N VAL A 84 -1.30 -2.31 0.38
CA VAL A 84 -2.36 -2.79 1.26
C VAL A 84 -1.78 -3.87 2.15
N ILE A 85 -1.67 -3.59 3.43
CA ILE A 85 -1.21 -4.55 4.42
C ILE A 85 -2.44 -5.13 5.10
N ALA A 86 -2.60 -6.44 5.03
CA ALA A 86 -3.67 -7.18 5.69
C ALA A 86 -3.08 -8.04 6.80
N ILE A 87 -3.52 -7.80 8.03
CA ILE A 87 -3.14 -8.60 9.20
C ILE A 87 -4.35 -9.41 9.62
N TYR A 88 -4.25 -10.73 9.50
CA TYR A 88 -5.33 -11.66 9.83
C TYR A 88 -5.18 -12.13 11.27
N PHE A 89 -6.26 -12.04 12.04
CA PHE A 89 -6.31 -12.52 13.41
C PHE A 89 -7.09 -13.82 13.55
N ASP A 90 -6.69 -14.62 14.53
CA ASP A 90 -7.41 -15.76 15.07
C ASP A 90 -8.55 -15.30 16.00
N LYS A 91 -9.52 -16.16 16.29
CA LYS A 91 -10.56 -16.01 17.33
C LYS A 91 -9.98 -15.63 18.70
N ASN A 92 -8.75 -16.03 19.01
CA ASN A 92 -8.04 -15.59 20.23
C ASN A 92 -7.39 -14.19 20.12
N ARG A 93 -7.71 -13.41 19.09
CA ARG A 93 -7.14 -12.06 18.81
C ARG A 93 -5.61 -12.06 18.70
N ARG A 94 -5.08 -13.11 18.05
CA ARG A 94 -3.65 -13.28 17.77
C ARG A 94 -3.38 -13.29 16.28
N VAL A 95 -2.25 -12.74 15.86
CA VAL A 95 -1.85 -12.67 14.46
C VAL A 95 -1.66 -14.08 13.92
N ARG A 96 -2.47 -14.47 12.95
CA ARG A 96 -2.36 -15.76 12.25
C ARG A 96 -1.51 -15.65 11.00
N ARG A 97 -1.67 -14.55 10.26
CA ARG A 97 -1.00 -14.32 8.98
C ARG A 97 -0.86 -12.82 8.73
N LEU A 98 0.25 -12.44 8.10
CA LEU A 98 0.45 -11.11 7.54
C LEU A 98 0.54 -11.25 6.02
N ALA A 99 -0.11 -10.34 5.30
CA ALA A 99 0.01 -10.20 3.85
C ALA A 99 0.29 -8.74 3.52
N ASN A 100 1.19 -8.49 2.58
CA ASN A 100 1.54 -7.14 2.15
C ASN A 100 1.43 -7.05 0.65
N TYR A 101 0.35 -6.48 0.18
CA TYR A 101 0.02 -6.37 -1.22
C TYR A 101 0.52 -5.04 -1.82
N GLY A 102 1.25 -5.12 -2.93
CA GLY A 102 1.63 -3.98 -3.77
C GLY A 102 0.90 -3.93 -5.08
N LEU A 103 1.04 -2.80 -5.76
CA LEU A 103 0.54 -2.57 -7.11
C LEU A 103 1.73 -2.66 -8.09
N GLN A 104 2.21 -3.88 -8.38
CA GLN A 104 3.22 -4.11 -9.42
C GLN A 104 2.48 -4.36 -10.74
N ASP A 105 2.65 -3.47 -11.73
CA ASP A 105 2.06 -3.54 -13.07
C ASP A 105 0.52 -3.62 -13.12
N GLY A 106 -0.17 -3.09 -12.10
CA GLY A 106 -1.62 -3.15 -11.98
C GLY A 106 -2.16 -4.49 -11.44
N LYS A 107 -1.27 -5.40 -11.03
CA LYS A 107 -1.61 -6.66 -10.36
C LYS A 107 -1.22 -6.60 -8.90
N ILE A 108 -2.10 -7.13 -8.05
CA ILE A 108 -1.89 -7.21 -6.60
C ILE A 108 -0.78 -8.25 -6.34
N PHE A 109 0.39 -7.82 -5.89
CA PHE A 109 1.55 -8.69 -5.63
C PHE A 109 1.84 -8.77 -4.13
N ASP A 110 1.89 -9.96 -3.55
CA ASP A 110 2.22 -10.15 -2.12
C ASP A 110 3.75 -10.17 -1.92
N PHE A 111 4.26 -9.20 -1.18
CA PHE A 111 5.69 -9.05 -0.88
C PHE A 111 6.19 -9.93 0.26
N ILE A 112 5.29 -10.42 1.13
CA ILE A 112 5.67 -11.07 2.40
C ILE A 112 5.26 -12.54 2.42
N SER A 113 4.15 -12.91 1.76
CA SER A 113 3.72 -14.31 1.71
C SER A 113 4.38 -15.03 0.54
N ARG A 114 5.35 -15.91 0.85
CA ARG A 114 5.94 -16.89 -0.09
C ARG A 114 4.98 -18.03 -0.46
N THR A 115 3.69 -17.73 -0.58
CA THR A 115 2.64 -18.71 -0.88
C THR A 115 1.66 -18.06 -1.86
N THR A 116 1.76 -18.46 -3.12
CA THR A 116 0.82 -18.09 -4.18
C THR A 116 -0.60 -18.51 -3.80
N PRO A 117 -1.62 -17.64 -3.94
CA PRO A 117 -3.00 -18.01 -3.68
C PRO A 117 -3.41 -19.13 -4.64
N THR A 118 -3.88 -20.25 -4.08
CA THR A 118 -4.32 -21.42 -4.85
C THR A 118 -5.58 -21.09 -5.63
N SER A 119 -5.48 -21.06 -6.96
CA SER A 119 -6.58 -20.94 -7.90
C SER A 119 -7.56 -22.10 -7.71
N GLY A 120 -8.74 -21.85 -7.15
CA GLY A 120 -9.74 -22.91 -7.04
C GLY A 120 -11.14 -22.45 -6.66
N GLN A 121 -11.27 -21.40 -5.84
CA GLN A 121 -12.59 -20.98 -5.34
C GLN A 121 -12.78 -19.45 -5.31
N GLU A 122 -11.73 -18.64 -5.18
CA GLU A 122 -11.88 -17.19 -4.96
C GLU A 122 -11.93 -16.33 -6.24
N MET A 123 -11.41 -16.82 -7.38
CA MET A 123 -11.44 -16.08 -8.64
C MET A 123 -12.86 -15.93 -9.23
N SER A 124 -13.79 -16.81 -8.87
CA SER A 124 -15.17 -16.76 -9.40
C SER A 124 -15.99 -15.58 -8.86
N TYR A 125 -15.56 -14.95 -7.75
CA TYR A 125 -16.31 -13.88 -7.08
C TYR A 125 -15.79 -12.48 -7.37
N LEU A 126 -14.56 -12.34 -7.87
CA LEU A 126 -14.02 -11.05 -8.31
C LEU A 126 -14.48 -10.70 -9.74
N THR A 127 -14.76 -11.69 -10.58
CA THR A 127 -15.23 -11.47 -11.96
C THR A 127 -16.56 -10.69 -12.06
N PRO A 128 -17.59 -10.94 -11.22
CA PRO A 128 -18.85 -10.20 -11.29
C PRO A 128 -18.74 -8.75 -10.80
N LEU A 129 -17.91 -8.49 -9.76
CA LEU A 129 -17.74 -7.15 -9.17
C LEU A 129 -16.99 -6.19 -10.10
N PHE A 130 -15.95 -6.68 -10.80
CA PHE A 130 -15.26 -5.87 -11.80
C PHE A 130 -16.10 -5.65 -13.08
N LYS A 131 -17.01 -6.56 -13.41
CA LYS A 131 -17.95 -6.39 -14.54
C LYS A 131 -19.00 -5.32 -14.28
N LEU A 132 -19.31 -5.05 -13.01
CA LEU A 132 -20.28 -4.03 -12.58
C LEU A 132 -19.67 -2.62 -12.53
N LEU A 133 -18.35 -2.52 -12.33
CA LEU A 133 -17.59 -1.26 -12.33
C LEU A 133 -17.02 -0.88 -13.70
N SER A 134 -17.18 -1.74 -14.72
CA SER A 134 -16.62 -1.56 -16.08
C SER A 134 -17.66 -1.09 -17.10
N PHE A 135 -18.88 -0.72 -16.70
CA PHE A 135 -19.86 -0.12 -17.62
C PHE A 135 -19.74 1.41 -17.65
N ASN A 136 -19.34 1.90 -18.83
CA ASN A 136 -19.03 3.26 -19.29
C ASN A 136 -17.59 3.72 -19.03
#